data_AF-A0A1V6EV00-F1
#
_entry.id   AF-A0A1V6EV00-F1
#
_cell.length_a   1.000
_cell.length_b   1.000
_cell.length_c   1.000
_cell.angle_alpha   90.00
_cell.angle_beta   90.00
_cell.angle_gamma   90.00
#
_symmetry.space_group_name_H-M   'P 1'
#
loop_
_entity.id
_entity.type
_entity.pdbx_description
1 polymer ?
#
loop_
_entity_poly.entity_id
_entity_poly.type
_entity_poly.pdbx_seq_one_letter_code
_entity_poly.pdbx_strand_id
1 'polypeptide(L)'
;MKRIILALLLIMMGNCILAQVVTKNPTKAVGYSIFPGGGQLYNEAYLKAGIVIGMQTFWVASAIHNNSQVQDYKDKIATTTDEILQQSYADKLKQYKEKRTRDFWWMGITLAFSTLDAYIDAHLSNFKAEKDKIHLRFEEQTLFLEYNF
;
A
#
# COMPACT_ATOMS: atom_id res chain seq x y z
N MET A 1 9.08 -22.71 -8.76
CA MET A 1 9.48 -21.29 -8.55
C MET A 1 9.52 -20.47 -9.85
N LYS A 2 10.27 -20.86 -10.90
CA LYS A 2 10.38 -20.07 -12.16
C LYS A 2 9.05 -19.80 -12.89
N ARG A 3 8.10 -20.75 -12.88
CA ARG A 3 6.76 -20.60 -13.51
C ARG A 3 5.85 -19.58 -12.80
N ILE A 4 5.97 -19.46 -11.48
CA ILE A 4 5.20 -18.50 -10.67
C ILE A 4 5.74 -17.08 -10.91
N ILE A 5 7.06 -16.95 -11.00
CA ILE A 5 7.73 -15.68 -11.34
C ILE A 5 7.34 -15.23 -12.76
N LEU A 6 7.28 -16.15 -13.73
CA LEU A 6 6.86 -15.82 -15.10
C LEU A 6 5.39 -15.38 -15.17
N ALA A 7 4.50 -16.04 -14.41
CA ALA A 7 3.09 -15.66 -14.34
C ALA A 7 2.90 -14.29 -13.68
N LEU A 8 3.63 -13.99 -12.59
CA LEU A 8 3.63 -12.68 -11.95
C LEU A 8 4.16 -11.57 -12.89
N LEU A 9 5.18 -11.86 -13.69
CA LEU A 9 5.72 -10.93 -14.69
C LEU A 9 4.73 -10.68 -15.85
N LEU A 10 4.04 -11.71 -16.33
CA LEU A 10 3.01 -11.59 -17.36
C LEU A 10 1.79 -10.80 -16.88
N ILE A 11 1.39 -10.98 -15.62
CA ILE A 11 0.29 -10.22 -15.00
C ILE A 11 0.70 -8.75 -14.75
N MET A 12 1.96 -8.47 -14.42
CA MET A 12 2.49 -7.11 -14.35
C MET A 12 2.52 -6.41 -15.72
N MET A 13 2.91 -7.12 -16.79
CA MET A 13 2.94 -6.56 -18.15
C MET A 13 1.54 -6.23 -18.69
N GLY A 14 0.51 -7.03 -18.36
CA GLY A 14 -0.87 -6.77 -18.79
C GLY A 14 -1.47 -5.46 -18.25
N ASN A 15 -1.08 -5.04 -17.04
CA ASN A 15 -1.55 -3.78 -16.44
C ASN A 15 -0.89 -2.53 -17.03
N CYS A 16 0.22 -2.66 -17.76
CA CYS A 16 0.91 -1.54 -18.38
C CYS A 16 0.16 -1.00 -19.62
N ILE A 17 -0.72 -1.83 -20.21
CA ILE A 17 -1.39 -1.54 -21.50
C ILE A 17 -2.73 -0.80 -21.29
N LEU A 18 -3.30 -0.81 -20.09
CA LEU A 18 -4.61 -0.19 -19.78
C LEU A 18 -4.52 1.17 -19.09
N ALA A 19 -3.34 1.79 -19.02
CA ALA A 19 -3.19 3.13 -18.45
C ALA A 19 -3.90 4.17 -19.32
N GLN A 20 -5.22 4.34 -19.13
CA GLN A 20 -5.99 5.41 -19.74
C GLN A 20 -5.52 6.74 -19.17
N VAL A 21 -5.25 7.71 -20.06
CA VAL A 21 -4.92 9.09 -19.69
C VAL A 21 -6.21 9.79 -19.27
N VAL A 22 -6.71 9.42 -18.09
CA VAL A 22 -7.81 10.14 -17.42
C VAL A 22 -7.16 11.14 -16.47
N THR A 23 -7.52 12.41 -16.58
CA THR A 23 -7.06 13.44 -15.64
C THR A 23 -7.61 13.15 -14.25
N LYS A 24 -6.74 12.92 -13.27
CA LYS A 24 -7.12 12.49 -11.91
C LYS A 24 -6.78 13.56 -10.89
N ASN A 25 -7.76 13.99 -10.10
CA ASN A 25 -7.54 14.97 -9.03
C ASN A 25 -6.71 14.34 -7.88
N PRO A 26 -5.49 14.84 -7.57
CA PRO A 26 -4.62 14.27 -6.54
C PRO A 26 -5.19 14.39 -5.12
N THR A 27 -5.92 15.46 -4.84
CA THR A 27 -6.52 15.71 -3.52
C THR A 27 -7.64 14.71 -3.22
N LYS A 28 -8.39 14.30 -4.25
CA LYS A 28 -9.37 13.21 -4.13
C LYS A 28 -8.70 11.84 -3.93
N ALA A 29 -7.59 11.57 -4.60
CA ALA A 29 -6.83 10.32 -4.42
C ALA A 29 -6.35 10.13 -2.96
N VAL A 30 -5.88 11.21 -2.33
CA VAL A 30 -5.52 11.23 -0.90
C VAL A 30 -6.73 10.99 -0.01
N GLY A 31 -7.87 11.65 -0.32
CA GLY A 31 -9.12 11.43 0.41
C GLY A 31 -9.62 9.98 0.35
N TYR A 32 -9.56 9.34 -0.82
CA TYR A 32 -9.92 7.92 -0.95
C TYR A 32 -8.92 6.96 -0.30
N SER A 33 -7.67 7.38 -0.12
CA SER A 33 -6.64 6.58 0.54
C SER A 33 -6.78 6.49 2.06
N ILE A 34 -7.81 7.13 2.65
CA ILE A 34 -8.22 6.87 4.04
C ILE A 34 -8.57 5.39 4.22
N PHE A 35 -9.13 4.77 3.18
CA PHE A 35 -9.30 3.32 3.12
C PHE A 35 -8.05 2.66 2.49
N PRO A 36 -7.52 1.58 3.08
CA PRO A 36 -6.44 0.79 2.51
C PRO A 36 -6.66 0.48 1.02
N GLY A 37 -5.73 0.90 0.16
CA GLY A 37 -5.82 0.65 -1.28
C GLY A 37 -6.74 1.60 -2.07
N GLY A 38 -7.45 2.52 -1.41
CA GLY A 38 -8.46 3.37 -2.06
C GLY A 38 -7.89 4.35 -3.09
N GLY A 39 -6.69 4.91 -2.84
CA GLY A 39 -5.99 5.73 -3.82
C GLY A 39 -5.55 4.94 -5.06
N GLN A 40 -5.10 3.69 -4.86
CA GLN A 40 -4.72 2.82 -5.98
C GLN A 40 -5.94 2.40 -6.80
N LEU A 41 -7.09 2.14 -6.16
CA LEU A 41 -8.35 1.87 -6.87
C LEU A 41 -8.80 3.08 -7.69
N TYR A 42 -8.72 4.28 -7.11
CA TYR A 42 -9.01 5.53 -7.84
C TYR A 42 -8.06 5.74 -9.03
N ASN A 43 -6.79 5.36 -8.87
CA ASN A 43 -5.82 5.39 -9.95
C ASN A 43 -5.95 4.22 -10.94
N GLU A 44 -6.96 3.34 -10.79
CA GLU A 44 -7.17 2.12 -11.60
C GLU A 44 -5.98 1.13 -11.55
N ALA A 45 -5.12 1.29 -10.56
CA ALA A 45 -3.99 0.41 -10.30
C ALA A 45 -4.42 -0.80 -9.46
N TYR A 46 -5.29 -1.65 -10.00
CA TYR A 46 -5.93 -2.76 -9.27
C TYR A 46 -4.94 -3.74 -8.63
N LEU A 47 -3.83 -4.04 -9.32
CA LEU A 47 -2.79 -4.91 -8.76
C LEU A 47 -2.11 -4.28 -7.55
N LYS A 48 -1.76 -2.98 -7.64
CA LYS A 48 -1.19 -2.24 -6.49
C LYS A 48 -2.19 -2.19 -5.34
N ALA A 49 -3.46 -1.94 -5.63
CA ALA A 49 -4.54 -1.93 -4.64
C ALA A 49 -4.64 -3.29 -3.91
N GLY A 50 -4.64 -4.39 -4.66
CA GLY A 50 -4.69 -5.74 -4.11
C GLY A 50 -3.51 -6.04 -3.18
N ILE A 51 -2.30 -5.62 -3.55
CA ILE A 51 -1.10 -5.78 -2.72
C ILE A 51 -1.22 -4.97 -1.42
N VAL A 52 -1.63 -3.70 -1.49
CA VAL A 52 -1.81 -2.84 -0.32
C VAL A 52 -2.87 -3.41 0.63
N ILE A 53 -4.03 -3.81 0.10
CA ILE A 53 -5.12 -4.42 0.88
C ILE A 53 -4.66 -5.72 1.52
N GLY A 54 -3.93 -6.57 0.78
CA GLY A 54 -3.38 -7.82 1.30
C GLY A 54 -2.42 -7.60 2.47
N MET A 55 -1.48 -6.66 2.33
CA MET A 55 -0.55 -6.30 3.41
C MET A 55 -1.30 -5.75 4.62
N GLN A 56 -2.23 -4.83 4.43
CA GLN A 56 -3.02 -4.26 5.53
C GLN A 56 -3.85 -5.32 6.24
N THR A 57 -4.51 -6.21 5.49
CA THR A 57 -5.28 -7.33 6.05
C THR A 57 -4.39 -8.25 6.89
N PHE A 58 -3.18 -8.56 6.40
CA PHE A 58 -2.21 -9.36 7.13
C PHE A 58 -1.82 -8.73 8.46
N TRP A 59 -1.49 -7.43 8.48
CA TRP A 59 -1.10 -6.73 9.70
C TRP A 59 -2.27 -6.62 10.69
N VAL A 60 -3.49 -6.36 10.22
CA VAL A 60 -4.70 -6.35 11.05
C VAL A 60 -4.91 -7.72 11.70
N ALA A 61 -4.86 -8.80 10.91
CA ALA A 61 -5.02 -10.15 11.43
C ALA A 61 -3.94 -10.51 12.46
N SER A 62 -2.68 -10.13 12.18
CA SER A 62 -1.57 -10.31 13.12
C SER A 62 -1.77 -9.51 14.41
N ALA A 63 -2.23 -8.26 14.32
CA ALA A 63 -2.49 -7.41 15.47
C ALA A 63 -3.61 -7.98 16.36
N ILE A 64 -4.69 -8.50 15.77
CA ILE A 64 -5.78 -9.18 16.48
C ILE A 64 -5.25 -10.41 17.21
N HIS A 65 -4.50 -11.28 16.51
CA HIS A 65 -3.91 -12.48 17.11
C HIS A 65 -2.97 -12.12 18.28
N ASN A 66 -2.04 -11.19 18.06
CA ASN A 66 -1.10 -10.75 19.09
C ASN A 66 -1.84 -10.10 20.28
N ASN A 67 -2.92 -9.36 20.04
CA ASN A 67 -3.74 -8.80 21.11
C ASN A 67 -4.48 -9.88 21.93
N SER A 68 -4.94 -10.96 21.28
CA SER A 68 -5.51 -12.12 21.97
C SER A 68 -4.47 -12.79 22.87
N GLN A 69 -3.25 -13.00 22.36
CA GLN A 69 -2.16 -13.57 23.17
C GLN A 69 -1.79 -12.66 24.35
N VAL A 70 -1.79 -11.34 24.17
CA VAL A 70 -1.57 -10.39 25.28
C VAL A 70 -2.61 -10.57 26.39
N GLN A 71 -3.86 -10.89 26.08
CA GLN A 71 -4.89 -11.15 27.08
C GLN A 71 -4.67 -12.51 27.76
N ASP A 72 -4.46 -13.57 26.98
CA ASP A 72 -4.20 -14.92 27.50
C ASP A 72 -3.00 -14.95 28.47
N TYR A 73 -1.89 -14.29 28.14
CA TYR A 73 -0.73 -14.24 29.04
C TYR A 73 -0.94 -13.36 30.27
N LYS A 74 -1.83 -12.34 30.22
CA LYS A 74 -2.20 -11.60 31.43
C LYS A 74 -2.98 -12.50 32.39
N ASP A 75 -3.92 -13.28 31.86
CA ASP A 75 -4.75 -14.18 32.67
C ASP A 75 -3.91 -15.31 33.28
N LYS A 76 -2.94 -15.84 32.53
CA LYS A 76 -1.98 -16.84 33.02
C LYS A 76 -1.10 -16.30 34.15
N ILE A 77 -0.65 -15.05 34.06
CA ILE A 77 0.14 -14.41 35.13
C ILE A 77 -0.72 -14.24 36.40
N ALA A 78 -2.00 -13.90 36.25
CA ALA A 78 -2.91 -13.68 37.37
C ALA A 78 -3.34 -14.97 38.08
N THR A 79 -3.30 -16.11 37.38
CA THR A 79 -3.75 -17.42 37.88
C THR A 79 -2.62 -18.33 38.36
N THR A 80 -1.36 -17.99 38.04
CA THR A 80 -0.17 -18.80 38.36
C THR A 80 0.47 -18.34 39.67
N THR A 81 0.79 -19.30 40.55
CA THR A 81 1.47 -19.04 41.84
C THR A 81 2.99 -19.33 41.79
N ASP A 82 3.44 -20.09 40.79
CA ASP A 82 4.86 -20.40 40.58
C ASP A 82 5.61 -19.19 40.00
N GLU A 83 6.61 -18.69 40.73
CA GLU A 83 7.40 -17.50 40.36
C GLU A 83 8.19 -17.67 39.06
N ILE A 84 8.74 -18.86 38.80
CA ILE A 84 9.53 -19.14 37.59
C ILE A 84 8.60 -19.11 36.37
N LEU A 85 7.44 -19.74 36.50
CA LEU A 85 6.45 -19.79 35.43
C LEU A 85 5.83 -18.40 35.18
N GLN A 86 5.59 -17.63 36.24
CA GLN A 86 5.09 -16.26 36.14
C GLN A 86 6.06 -15.34 35.39
N GLN A 87 7.37 -15.44 35.67
CA GLN A 87 8.40 -14.69 34.94
C GLN A 87 8.40 -15.06 33.44
N SER A 88 8.31 -16.36 33.13
CA SER A 88 8.24 -16.83 31.74
C SER A 88 7.03 -16.26 31.00
N TYR A 89 5.86 -16.20 31.65
CA TYR A 89 4.65 -15.59 31.09
C TYR A 89 4.76 -14.08 30.95
N ALA A 90 5.43 -13.38 31.88
CA ALA A 90 5.69 -11.95 31.78
C ALA A 90 6.57 -11.61 30.56
N ASP A 91 7.58 -12.43 30.29
CA ASP A 91 8.43 -12.27 29.10
C ASP A 91 7.64 -12.50 27.81
N LYS A 92 6.77 -13.51 27.76
CA LYS A 92 5.88 -13.75 26.61
C LYS A 92 4.89 -12.60 26.43
N LEU A 93 4.29 -12.11 27.50
CA LEU A 93 3.40 -10.94 27.47
C LEU A 93 4.10 -9.73 26.85
N LYS A 94 5.34 -9.45 27.27
CA LYS A 94 6.15 -8.36 26.71
C LYS A 94 6.39 -8.56 25.20
N GLN A 95 6.80 -9.76 24.79
CA GLN A 95 7.01 -10.09 23.38
C GLN A 95 5.75 -9.87 22.54
N TYR A 96 4.57 -10.32 23.00
CA TYR A 96 3.33 -10.14 22.25
C TYR A 96 2.84 -8.68 22.23
N LYS A 97 3.10 -7.89 23.29
CA LYS A 97 2.87 -6.45 23.27
C LYS A 97 3.74 -5.76 22.23
N GLU A 98 5.04 -6.08 22.17
CA GLU A 98 5.97 -5.55 21.18
C GLU A 98 5.56 -5.94 19.76
N LYS A 99 5.17 -7.21 19.54
CA LYS A 99 4.65 -7.67 18.24
C LYS A 99 3.42 -6.87 17.80
N ARG A 100 2.43 -6.70 18.68
CA ARG A 100 1.22 -5.92 18.40
C ARG A 100 1.55 -4.46 18.06
N THR A 101 2.42 -3.81 18.84
CA THR A 101 2.85 -2.43 18.57
C THR A 101 3.58 -2.31 17.23
N ARG A 102 4.46 -3.27 16.91
CA ARG A 102 5.14 -3.34 15.62
C ARG A 102 4.15 -3.50 14.47
N ASP A 103 3.11 -4.32 14.63
CA ASP A 103 2.09 -4.50 13.59
C ASP A 103 1.32 -3.18 13.34
N PHE A 104 0.99 -2.42 14.40
CA PHE A 104 0.42 -1.07 14.26
C PHE A 104 1.34 -0.10 13.50
N TRP A 105 2.65 -0.12 13.80
CA TRP A 105 3.62 0.67 13.06
C TRP A 105 3.67 0.28 11.58
N TRP A 106 3.69 -1.01 11.26
CA TRP A 106 3.69 -1.48 9.88
C TRP A 106 2.39 -1.14 9.13
N MET A 107 1.24 -1.15 9.81
CA MET A 107 -0.02 -0.64 9.23
C MET A 107 0.10 0.84 8.87
N GLY A 108 0.58 1.67 9.80
CA GLY A 108 0.75 3.11 9.57
C GLY A 108 1.73 3.40 8.43
N ILE A 109 2.89 2.74 8.43
CA ILE A 109 3.92 2.86 7.37
C ILE A 109 3.32 2.45 6.02
N THR A 110 2.68 1.29 5.94
CA THR A 110 2.10 0.78 4.68
C THR A 110 1.04 1.75 4.14
N LEU A 111 0.20 2.30 5.03
CA LEU A 111 -0.83 3.28 4.64
C LEU A 111 -0.19 4.57 4.11
N ALA A 112 0.82 5.10 4.80
CA ALA A 112 1.52 6.32 4.40
C ALA A 112 2.28 6.17 3.07
N PHE A 113 2.97 5.05 2.86
CA PHE A 113 3.62 4.79 1.58
C PHE A 113 2.61 4.62 0.44
N SER A 114 1.51 3.93 0.70
CA SER A 114 0.43 3.75 -0.27
C SER A 114 -0.24 5.09 -0.64
N THR A 115 -0.52 5.96 0.33
CA THR A 115 -1.12 7.28 0.05
C THR A 115 -0.18 8.16 -0.77
N LEU A 116 1.13 8.16 -0.45
CA LEU A 116 2.15 8.89 -1.20
C LEU A 116 2.30 8.38 -2.64
N ASP A 117 2.36 7.05 -2.83
CA ASP A 117 2.42 6.44 -4.18
C ASP A 117 1.21 6.84 -5.02
N ALA A 118 0.00 6.77 -4.45
CA ALA A 118 -1.22 7.18 -5.15
C ALA A 118 -1.24 8.69 -5.47
N TYR A 119 -0.74 9.53 -4.57
CA TYR A 119 -0.65 10.97 -4.80
C TYR A 119 0.30 11.30 -5.96
N ILE A 120 1.50 10.70 -5.95
CA ILE A 120 2.50 10.89 -7.01
C ILE A 120 1.95 10.38 -8.36
N ASP A 121 1.35 9.20 -8.39
CA ASP A 121 0.73 8.62 -9.60
C ASP A 121 -0.34 9.55 -10.18
N ALA A 122 -1.22 10.10 -9.34
CA ALA A 122 -2.26 11.03 -9.77
C ALA A 122 -1.66 12.35 -10.29
N HIS A 123 -0.60 12.85 -9.64
CA HIS A 123 0.07 14.08 -10.08
C HIS A 123 0.78 13.90 -11.43
N LEU A 124 1.49 12.79 -11.62
CA LEU A 124 2.18 12.46 -12.87
C LEU A 124 1.20 12.20 -14.02
N SER A 125 0.02 11.64 -13.74
CA SER A 125 -1.04 11.45 -14.74
C SER A 125 -1.48 12.80 -15.34
N ASN A 126 -1.67 13.82 -14.51
CA ASN A 126 -2.00 15.18 -14.97
C ASN A 126 -0.87 15.79 -15.81
N PHE A 127 0.38 15.63 -15.37
CA PHE A 127 1.54 16.11 -16.13
C PHE A 127 1.65 15.46 -17.52
N LYS A 128 1.42 14.14 -17.62
CA LYS A 128 1.45 13.45 -18.91
C LYS A 128 0.32 13.91 -19.83
N ALA A 129 -0.89 14.08 -19.29
CA ALA A 129 -2.03 14.61 -20.04
C ALA A 129 -1.77 16.02 -20.59
N GLU A 130 -1.07 16.88 -19.82
CA GLU A 130 -0.68 18.22 -20.25
C GLU A 130 0.46 18.20 -21.28
N LYS A 131 1.46 17.34 -21.08
CA LYS A 131 2.57 17.16 -22.03
C LYS A 131 2.09 16.66 -23.39
N ASP A 132 1.14 15.73 -23.45
CA ASP A 132 0.63 15.19 -24.71
C ASP A 132 -0.08 16.25 -25.58
N LYS A 133 -0.48 17.39 -24.99
CA LYS A 133 -1.01 18.55 -25.75
C LYS A 133 0.06 19.31 -26.54
N ILE A 134 1.35 19.12 -26.22
CA ILE A 134 2.47 19.84 -26.83
C ILE A 134 3.24 18.85 -27.71
N HIS A 135 3.27 19.09 -29.02
CA HIS A 135 4.10 18.32 -29.95
C HIS A 135 4.91 19.22 -30.87
N LEU A 136 6.11 18.74 -31.19
CA LEU A 136 7.01 19.38 -32.15
C LEU A 136 6.70 18.80 -33.53
N ARG A 137 6.17 19.64 -34.43
CA ARG A 137 5.97 19.32 -35.83
C ARG A 137 7.18 19.81 -36.62
N PHE A 138 7.83 18.89 -37.34
CA PHE A 138 8.95 19.21 -38.22
C PHE A 138 8.43 19.23 -39.65
N GLU A 139 8.52 20.38 -40.31
CA GLU A 139 8.15 20.53 -41.72
C GLU A 139 9.35 21.13 -42.46
N GLU A 140 9.85 20.35 -43.44
CA GLU A 140 11.05 20.61 -44.23
C GLU A 140 12.30 20.93 -43.37
N GLN A 141 12.61 22.21 -43.14
CA GLN A 141 13.76 22.70 -42.34
C GLN A 141 13.32 23.60 -41.17
N THR A 142 12.03 23.61 -40.82
CA THR A 142 11.44 24.48 -39.80
C THR A 142 10.79 23.68 -38.67
N LEU A 143 11.00 24.14 -37.42
CA LEU A 143 10.44 23.56 -36.20
C LEU A 143 9.20 24.34 -35.78
N PHE A 144 8.04 23.70 -35.74
CA PHE A 144 6.80 24.27 -35.22
C PHE A 144 6.44 23.64 -33.87
N LEU A 145 6.10 24.48 -32.89
CA LEU A 145 5.51 24.04 -31.63
C LEU A 145 3.98 24.10 -31.78
N GLU A 146 3.33 22.94 -31.85
CA GLU A 146 1.86 22.83 -31.91
C GLU A 146 1.31 22.56 -30.50
N TYR A 147 0.27 23.31 -30.13
CA TYR A 147 -0.48 23.13 -28.89
C TYR A 147 -1.93 22.78 -29.23
N ASN A 148 -2.34 21.55 -28.93
CA ASN A 148 -3.72 21.10 -29.14
C ASN A 148 -4.56 21.42 -27.88
N PHE A 149 -5.57 22.26 -28.07
CA PHE A 149 -6.51 22.67 -27.01
C PHE A 149 -7.38 21.50 -26.52
#